data_AF-A0A348NRR7-F1
#
_entry.id   AF-A0A348NRR7-F1
#
_cell.length_a   1.000
_cell.length_b   1.000
_cell.length_c   1.000
_cell.angle_alpha   90.00
_cell.angle_beta   90.00
_cell.angle_gamma   90.00
#
_symmetry.space_group_name_H-M   'P 1'
#
loop_
_entity.id
_entity.type
_entity.pdbx_description
1 polymer ?
#
loop_
_entity_poly.entity_id
_entity_poly.type
_entity_poly.pdbx_seq_one_letter_code
_entity_poly.pdbx_strand_id
1 'polypeptide(L)' 'MARRIVLATHNPHKVEEFAAIVRETRPDLEVIGYDGPEPVEDGVTFAQNALIKARAAAAHTVLPALADDSGICVDVLGGS' A
#
# COMPACT_ATOMS: atom_id res chain seq x y z
N MET A 1 21.59 -0.33 10.06
CA MET A 1 20.88 -1.02 8.96
C MET A 1 19.44 -0.54 9.01
N ALA A 2 18.95 0.11 7.95
CA ALA A 2 17.54 0.49 7.87
C ALA A 2 16.69 -0.78 7.72
N ARG A 3 15.53 -0.83 8.38
CA ARG A 3 14.58 -1.94 8.22
C ARG A 3 13.67 -1.60 7.04
N ARG A 4 13.54 -2.54 6.10
CA ARG A 4 12.74 -2.31 4.89
C ARG A 4 11.28 -2.67 5.13
N ILE A 5 10.39 -1.85 4.59
CA ILE A 5 8.96 -2.11 4.44
C ILE A 5 8.58 -1.91 2.98
N VAL A 6 7.68 -2.74 2.47
CA VAL A 6 7.20 -2.62 1.08
C VAL A 6 5.89 -1.83 1.03
N LEU A 7 5.75 -0.91 0.08
CA LEU A 7 4.47 -0.30 -0.26
C LEU A 7 3.89 -1.05 -1.46
N ALA A 8 2.72 -1.66 -1.29
CA ALA A 8 2.01 -2.46 -2.29
C ALA A 8 1.41 -1.59 -3.41
N THR A 9 2.28 -0.92 -4.17
CA THR A 9 1.92 -0.07 -5.31
C THR A 9 2.99 -0.14 -6.38
N HIS A 10 2.57 -0.06 -7.64
CA HIS A 10 3.45 0.11 -8.80
C HIS A 10 3.63 1.59 -9.18
N ASN A 11 3.04 2.53 -8.42
CA ASN A 11 3.18 3.96 -8.66
C ASN A 11 4.42 4.52 -7.93
N PRO A 12 5.48 4.94 -8.63
CA PRO A 12 6.71 5.42 -8.00
C PRO A 12 6.48 6.70 -7.18
N HIS A 13 5.58 7.60 -7.62
CA HIS A 13 5.28 8.82 -6.87
C HIS A 13 4.67 8.52 -5.49
N LYS A 14 3.80 7.50 -5.40
CA LYS A 14 3.24 7.08 -4.09
C LYS A 14 4.33 6.58 -3.15
N VAL A 15 5.35 5.89 -3.67
CA VAL A 15 6.49 5.42 -2.85
C VAL A 15 7.26 6.61 -2.29
N GLU A 16 7.51 7.63 -3.11
CA GLU A 16 8.20 8.85 -2.69
C GLU A 16 7.43 9.62 -1.60
N GLU A 17 6.12 9.80 -1.79
CA GLU A 17 5.23 10.46 -0.83
C GLU A 17 5.20 9.73 0.51
N PHE A 18 4.97 8.40 0.50
CA PHE A 18 4.98 7.59 1.71
C PHE A 18 6.36 7.57 2.37
N ALA A 19 7.44 7.50 1.60
CA ALA A 19 8.80 7.55 2.14
C ALA A 19 9.08 8.90 2.84
N ALA A 20 8.53 10.01 2.36
CA ALA A 20 8.62 11.29 3.05
C ALA A 20 7.90 11.24 4.41
N ILE A 21 6.63 10.81 4.43
CA ILE A 21 5.81 10.73 5.66
C ILE A 21 6.44 9.77 6.69
N VAL A 22 6.87 8.59 6.25
CA VAL A 22 7.46 7.58 7.14
C VAL A 22 8.77 8.07 7.73
N ARG A 23 9.62 8.78 6.97
CA ARG A 23 10.88 9.31 7.51
C ARG A 23 10.70 10.32 8.64
N GLU A 24 9.59 11.07 8.65
CA GLU A 24 9.30 12.03 9.72
C GLU A 24 9.03 11.36 11.07
N THR A 25 8.46 10.15 11.07
CA THR A 25 8.05 9.44 12.30
C THR A 25 8.91 8.21 12.62
N ARG A 26 9.50 7.59 11.59
CA ARG A 26 10.24 6.34 11.62
C ARG A 26 11.45 6.40 10.66
N PRO A 27 12.46 7.23 10.96
CA PRO A 27 13.66 7.37 10.13
C PRO A 27 14.51 6.09 10.07
N ASP A 28 14.22 5.09 10.90
CA ASP A 28 14.83 3.76 10.86
C ASP A 28 14.26 2.85 9.75
N LEU A 29 13.16 3.25 9.12
CA LEU A 29 12.48 2.49 8.08
C LEU A 29 12.81 3.03 6.68
N GLU A 30 13.01 2.11 5.75
CA GLU A 30 13.13 2.37 4.31
C GLU A 30 11.87 1.84 3.62
N VAL A 31 11.15 2.71 2.92
CA VAL A 31 9.98 2.34 2.11
C VAL A 31 10.45 2.00 0.70
N ILE A 32 10.13 0.78 0.24
CA ILE A 32 10.43 0.33 -1.12
C ILE A 32 9.13 0.07 -1.90
N GLY A 33 9.18 0.22 -3.22
CA GLY A 33 8.05 -0.12 -4.10
C GLY A 33 7.86 -1.63 -4.23
N TYR A 34 6.66 -2.04 -4.62
CA TYR A 34 6.34 -3.42 -4.94
C TYR A 34 6.65 -3.73 -6.41
N ASP A 35 7.24 -4.89 -6.69
CA ASP A 35 7.66 -5.34 -8.02
C ASP A 35 7.01 -6.68 -8.45
N GLY A 36 6.08 -7.19 -7.65
CA GLY A 36 5.41 -8.47 -7.88
C GLY A 36 4.11 -8.35 -8.70
N PRO A 37 3.36 -9.45 -8.84
CA PRO A 37 2.10 -9.47 -9.57
C PRO A 37 0.99 -8.70 -8.83
N GLU A 38 0.11 -8.04 -9.59
CA GLU A 38 -1.07 -7.40 -9.01
C GLU A 38 -2.06 -8.47 -8.50
N PRO A 39 -2.49 -8.40 -7.23
CA PRO A 39 -3.51 -9.30 -6.72
C PRO A 39 -4.89 -8.94 -7.27
N VAL A 40 -5.81 -9.90 -7.25
CA VAL A 40 -7.22 -9.64 -7.53
C VAL A 40 -7.83 -8.89 -6.35
N GLU A 41 -8.28 -7.65 -6.59
CA GLU A 41 -8.99 -6.82 -5.61
C GLU A 41 -10.50 -7.11 -5.66
N ASP A 42 -10.94 -8.13 -4.92
CA ASP A 42 -12.34 -8.58 -4.85
C ASP A 42 -13.08 -8.11 -3.59
N GLY A 43 -12.50 -7.16 -2.85
CA GLY A 43 -13.13 -6.49 -1.73
C GLY A 43 -14.23 -5.52 -2.18
N VAL A 44 -15.23 -5.33 -1.32
CA VAL A 44 -16.35 -4.39 -1.56
C VAL A 44 -16.17 -3.07 -0.82
N THR A 45 -15.00 -2.87 -0.22
CA THR A 45 -14.61 -1.65 0.49
C THR A 45 -13.13 -1.37 0.26
N PHE A 46 -12.72 -0.10 0.30
CA PHE A 46 -11.31 0.29 0.17
C PHE A 46 -10.41 -0.41 1.19
N ALA A 47 -10.86 -0.54 2.44
CA ALA A 47 -10.08 -1.20 3.48
C ALA A 47 -9.81 -2.69 3.18
N GLN A 48 -10.77 -3.38 2.55
CA GLN A 48 -10.57 -4.78 2.13
C GLN A 48 -9.55 -4.89 0.99
N ASN A 49 -9.65 -4.04 -0.02
CA ASN A 49 -8.71 -4.02 -1.15
C ASN A 49 -7.30 -3.62 -0.73
N ALA A 50 -7.16 -2.61 0.15
CA ALA A 50 -5.88 -2.26 0.75
C ALA A 50 -5.28 -3.46 1.50
N LEU A 51 -6.08 -4.20 2.28
CA LEU A 51 -5.60 -5.39 2.99
C LEU A 51 -5.17 -6.51 2.04
N ILE A 52 -5.91 -6.74 0.95
CA ILE A 52 -5.56 -7.71 -0.11
C ILE A 52 -4.19 -7.35 -0.70
N LYS A 53 -4.00 -6.09 -1.10
CA LYS A 53 -2.73 -5.57 -1.62
C LYS A 53 -1.57 -5.77 -0.65
N ALA A 54 -1.75 -5.37 0.61
CA ALA A 54 -0.70 -5.51 1.63
C ALA A 54 -0.31 -6.97 1.84
N ARG A 55 -1.29 -7.89 1.91
CA ARG A 55 -1.03 -9.32 2.09
C ARG A 55 -0.29 -9.92 0.90
N ALA A 56 -0.66 -9.55 -0.33
CA ALA A 56 0.02 -10.02 -1.53
C ALA A 56 1.48 -9.55 -1.57
N ALA A 57 1.74 -8.27 -1.29
CA ALA A 57 3.09 -7.72 -1.25
C ALA A 57 3.93 -8.35 -0.13
N ALA A 58 3.35 -8.57 1.06
CA ALA A 58 4.04 -9.22 2.17
C ALA A 58 4.39 -10.68 1.84
N ALA A 59 3.47 -11.42 1.23
CA ALA A 59 3.70 -12.82 0.83
C ALA A 59 4.77 -12.94 -0.25
N HIS A 60 4.81 -12.01 -1.21
CA HIS A 60 5.79 -12.01 -2.29
C HIS A 60 7.19 -11.59 -1.85
N THR A 61 7.29 -10.58 -0.98
CA THR A 61 8.59 -9.97 -0.61
C THR A 61 9.16 -10.49 0.71
N VAL A 62 8.34 -11.15 1.54
CA VAL A 62 8.68 -11.55 2.92
C VAL A 62 9.04 -10.35 3.80
N LEU A 63 8.50 -9.18 3.48
CA LEU A 63 8.65 -7.93 4.23
C LEU A 63 7.32 -7.49 4.83
N PRO A 64 7.32 -6.74 5.95
CA PRO A 64 6.14 -6.00 6.36
C PRO A 64 5.67 -5.08 5.23
N ALA A 65 4.36 -5.07 4.98
CA ALA A 65 3.78 -4.34 3.86
C ALA A 65 2.77 -3.28 4.32
N LEU A 66 2.81 -2.14 3.63
CA LEU A 66 1.79 -1.11 3.64
C LEU A 66 1.03 -1.15 2.33
N ALA A 67 -0.23 -0.74 2.34
CA ALA A 67 -1.03 -0.56 1.14
C ALA A 67 -2.06 0.55 1.37
N ASP A 68 -2.55 1.07 0.27
CA ASP A 68 -3.61 2.08 0.20
C ASP A 68 -4.60 1.65 -0.87
N ASP A 69 -5.87 1.98 -0.67
CA ASP A 69 -6.89 1.89 -1.70
C ASP A 69 -7.78 3.14 -1.61
N SER A 70 -8.04 3.76 -2.75
CA SER A 70 -8.71 5.05 -2.82
C SER A 70 -9.67 5.14 -3.99
N GLY A 71 -10.67 6.00 -3.84
CA GLY A 71 -11.71 6.19 -4.84
C GLY A 71 -12.53 7.44 -4.55
N ILE A 72 -13.60 7.62 -5.32
CA ILE A 72 -14.56 8.71 -5.14
C ILE A 72 -15.87 8.10 -4.67
N CYS A 73 -16.34 8.54 -3.51
CA CYS A 73 -17.65 8.18 -2.99
C CYS A 73 -18.66 9.26 -3.35
N VAL A 74 -19.80 8.87 -3.92
CA VAL A 74 -20.91 9.77 -4.22
C VAL A 74 -22.15 9.28 -3.49
N ASP A 75 -22.63 10.07 -2.53
CA ASP A 75 -23.71 9.68 -1.62
C ASP A 75 -24.98 9.23 -2.35
N VAL A 76 -25.40 9.97 -3.39
CA VAL A 76 -26.61 9.63 -4.17
C VAL A 76 -26.47 8.34 -4.99
N LEU A 77 -25.23 7.87 -5.19
CA LEU A 77 -24.93 6.62 -5.90
C LEU A 77 -24.63 5.45 -4.95
N GLY A 78 -24.76 5.63 -3.64
CA GLY A 78 -24.53 4.60 -2.64
C GLY A 78 -23.22 4.71 -1.86
N GLY A 79 -22.37 5.70 -2.16
CA GLY A 79 -21.26 6.12 -1.29
C GLY A 79 -20.12 5.12 -1.07
N SER A 80 -20.08 4.03 -1.83
CA SER A 80 -19.04 3.00 -1.74
C SER A 80 -17.98 3.17 -2.81
#